data_AF-A0A497EXS6-F1
#
_entry.id   AF-A0A497EXS6-F1
#
_cell.length_a   1.000
_cell.length_b   1.000
_cell.length_c   1.000
_cell.angle_alpha   90.00
_cell.angle_beta   90.00
_cell.angle_gamma   90.00
#
_symmetry.space_group_name_H-M   'P 1'
#
loop_
_entity.id
_entity.type
_entity.pdbx_description
1 polymer ?
#
loop_
_entity_poly.entity_id
_entity_poly.type
_entity_poly.pdbx_seq_one_letter_code
_entity_poly.pdbx_strand_id
1 'polypeptide(L)'
;MITKLTLKNFKQYRGEHTISFSPAMNLIQGENDAGKSTIFHAISYVLFNQTPTYGTSTSVLVSRGERSMRVSLEFLDLRTGTLYRVTRGREAEERGRSFFILEKNIGNGWALVAASDRGSKESDLRRMVANHLGFDKRVFFNVIYAPQKEFVKLVRGGVEVKRDLDTILGISIAQTVADLLSEAGRQLEAKLVEEESLRKILSDRLSAKEKLLSDLRRLSTDLIARKREREQLIGELDRIESLSQTFNMLLNKVLI
;
A
#
# COMPACT_ATOMS: atom_id res chain seq x y z
N MET A 1 0.07 27.52 3.02
CA MET A 1 0.93 28.71 3.24
C MET A 1 0.83 29.16 4.69
N ILE A 2 1.94 29.34 5.40
CA ILE A 2 1.93 29.86 6.78
C ILE A 2 1.59 31.36 6.77
N THR A 3 0.72 31.80 7.68
CA THR A 3 0.26 33.20 7.75
C THR A 3 0.54 33.86 9.09
N LYS A 4 0.53 33.10 10.19
CA LYS A 4 0.74 33.66 11.54
C LYS A 4 1.33 32.62 12.48
N LEU A 5 2.26 33.05 13.32
CA LEU A 5 2.83 32.27 14.41
C LEU A 5 2.69 33.05 15.71
N THR A 6 2.06 32.44 16.71
CA THR A 6 1.96 32.99 18.07
C THR A 6 2.71 32.07 19.04
N LEU A 7 3.62 32.66 19.80
CA LEU A 7 4.52 32.01 20.75
C LEU A 7 4.18 32.51 22.14
N LYS A 8 4.04 31.62 23.10
CA LYS A 8 3.94 31.96 24.51
C LYS A 8 4.93 31.14 25.32
N ASN A 9 5.86 31.82 25.98
CA ASN A 9 6.86 31.20 26.86
C ASN A 9 7.67 30.08 26.16
N PHE A 10 8.11 30.34 24.94
CA PHE A 10 8.85 29.39 24.11
C PHE A 10 10.32 29.85 23.95
N LYS A 11 11.25 29.12 24.55
CA LYS A 11 12.70 29.41 24.55
C LYS A 11 13.03 30.83 25.03
N GLN A 12 13.46 31.70 24.12
CA GLN A 12 13.82 33.10 24.41
C GLN A 12 12.59 34.03 24.36
N TYR A 13 11.48 33.59 23.75
CA TYR A 13 10.22 34.33 23.70
C TYR A 13 9.46 34.15 25.02
N ARG A 14 9.76 35.01 26.00
CA ARG A 14 9.01 35.12 27.27
C ARG A 14 7.77 35.97 27.09
N GLY A 15 6.64 35.56 27.67
CA GLY A 15 5.35 36.20 27.39
C GLY A 15 4.81 35.79 26.02
N GLU A 16 3.79 36.52 25.54
CA GLU A 16 3.15 36.25 24.26
C GLU A 16 3.72 37.13 23.14
N HIS A 17 4.11 36.50 22.03
CA HIS A 17 4.68 37.14 20.85
C HIS A 17 3.96 36.63 19.62
N THR A 18 3.64 37.52 18.68
CA THR A 18 2.96 37.18 17.43
C THR A 18 3.77 37.67 16.25
N ILE A 19 3.94 36.79 15.27
CA ILE A 19 4.66 37.03 14.02
C ILE A 19 3.69 36.77 12.87
N SER A 20 3.48 37.77 12.03
CA SER A 20 2.68 37.66 10.81
C SER A 20 3.60 37.41 9.62
N PHE A 21 3.20 36.50 8.74
CA PHE A 21 3.92 36.20 7.50
C PHE A 21 3.13 36.73 6.31
N SER A 22 3.83 37.44 5.43
CA SER A 22 3.30 37.86 4.14
C SER A 22 3.51 36.75 3.10
N PRO A 23 2.71 36.72 2.03
CA PRO A 23 3.02 35.91 0.86
C PRO A 23 4.41 36.26 0.30
N ALA A 24 5.03 35.29 -0.39
CA ALA A 24 6.38 35.39 -0.95
C ALA A 24 7.51 35.47 0.10
N MET A 25 8.34 36.52 0.06
CA MET A 25 9.60 36.59 0.81
C MET A 25 9.43 37.32 2.14
N ASN A 26 9.86 36.66 3.22
CA ASN A 26 9.87 37.23 4.57
C ASN A 26 11.31 37.27 5.09
N LEU A 27 11.83 38.46 5.43
CA LEU A 27 13.18 38.62 6.00
C LEU A 27 13.10 38.78 7.51
N ILE A 28 13.79 37.91 8.25
CA ILE A 28 13.89 37.97 9.72
C ILE A 28 15.29 38.47 10.10
N GLN A 29 15.38 39.72 10.55
CA GLN A 29 16.62 40.35 10.99
C GLN A 29 16.67 40.54 12.52
N GLY A 30 17.87 40.68 13.06
CA GLY A 30 18.17 40.70 14.50
C GLY A 30 19.61 40.29 14.75
N GLU A 31 20.06 40.35 16.00
CA GLU A 31 21.40 39.92 16.37
C GLU A 31 21.52 38.39 16.39
N ASN A 32 22.76 37.88 16.49
CA ASN A 32 22.95 36.49 16.86
C ASN A 32 22.34 36.24 18.24
N ASP A 33 21.77 35.06 18.45
CA ASP A 33 21.06 34.69 19.69
C ASP A 33 19.83 35.55 20.04
N ALA A 34 19.34 36.40 19.13
CA ALA A 34 18.07 37.12 19.30
C ALA A 34 16.81 36.23 19.14
N GLY A 35 16.98 34.93 18.86
CA GLY A 35 15.86 33.98 18.74
C GLY A 35 15.36 33.71 17.33
N LYS A 36 16.08 34.12 16.28
CA LYS A 36 15.67 33.85 14.88
C LYS A 36 15.46 32.35 14.59
N SER A 37 16.42 31.52 14.99
CA SER A 37 16.32 30.06 14.83
C SER A 37 15.20 29.45 15.70
N THR A 38 14.83 30.12 16.78
CA THR A 38 13.72 29.72 17.65
C THR A 38 12.37 29.80 16.93
N ILE A 39 12.21 30.71 15.96
CA ILE A 39 11.00 30.79 15.11
C ILE A 39 10.82 29.49 14.33
N PHE A 40 11.89 28.99 13.70
CA PHE A 40 11.86 27.72 12.98
C PHE A 40 11.60 26.53 13.93
N HIS A 41 12.22 26.52 15.11
CA HIS A 41 11.94 25.51 16.13
C HIS A 41 10.47 25.50 16.56
N ALA A 42 9.83 26.66 16.64
CA ALA A 42 8.42 26.76 17.00
C ALA A 42 7.50 26.22 15.90
N ILE A 43 7.78 26.56 14.63
CA ILE A 43 7.05 26.03 13.48
C ILE A 43 7.18 24.51 13.41
N SER A 44 8.39 23.97 13.58
CA SER A 44 8.58 22.52 13.56
C SER A 44 7.92 21.84 14.76
N TYR A 45 7.96 22.47 15.94
CA TYR A 45 7.35 21.95 17.16
C TYR A 45 5.83 21.87 17.01
N VAL A 46 5.18 22.95 16.59
CA VAL A 46 3.72 23.01 16.49
C VAL A 46 3.17 22.07 15.42
N LEU A 47 3.90 21.88 14.31
CA LEU A 47 3.50 20.95 13.26
C LEU A 47 3.79 19.48 13.62
N PHE A 48 4.97 19.18 14.17
CA PHE A 48 5.49 17.80 14.21
C PHE A 48 5.83 17.27 15.61
N ASN A 49 5.60 18.06 16.65
CA ASN A 49 6.01 17.78 18.04
C ASN A 49 7.51 17.50 18.18
N GLN A 50 8.34 18.20 17.39
CA GLN A 50 9.79 18.03 17.41
C GLN A 50 10.51 19.27 16.90
N THR A 51 11.81 19.36 17.19
CA THR A 51 12.68 20.42 16.68
C THR A 51 13.93 19.86 16.01
N PRO A 52 14.55 20.58 15.05
CA PRO A 52 15.82 20.17 14.46
C PRO A 52 16.90 19.91 15.51
N THR A 53 17.01 20.78 16.51
CA THR A 53 18.10 20.74 17.50
C THR A 53 17.84 19.77 18.66
N TYR A 54 16.60 19.65 19.13
CA TYR A 54 16.28 18.89 20.35
C TYR A 54 15.45 17.62 20.10
N GLY A 55 15.19 17.27 18.84
CA GLY A 55 14.37 16.12 18.48
C GLY A 55 13.01 16.17 19.18
N THR A 56 12.65 15.10 19.88
CA THR A 56 11.39 14.94 20.64
C THR A 56 11.48 15.42 22.09
N SER A 57 12.65 15.87 22.56
CA SER A 57 12.82 16.45 23.89
C SER A 57 12.20 17.84 23.94
N THR A 58 10.89 17.89 24.21
CA THR A 58 10.11 19.14 24.14
C THR A 58 10.02 19.88 25.49
N SER A 59 10.43 19.26 26.60
CA SER A 59 10.64 19.86 27.95
C SER A 59 11.52 21.10 27.90
N VAL A 60 12.66 20.97 27.24
CA VAL A 60 13.68 22.03 27.14
C VAL A 60 13.28 23.22 26.27
N LEU A 61 12.09 23.19 25.67
CA LEU A 61 11.55 24.28 24.86
C LEU A 61 10.79 25.32 25.70
N VAL A 62 10.34 24.96 26.90
CA VAL A 62 9.67 25.92 27.81
C VAL A 62 10.69 26.95 28.29
N SER A 63 10.31 28.23 28.26
CA SER A 63 11.16 29.32 28.74
C SER A 63 11.55 29.11 30.22
N ARG A 64 12.82 29.35 30.56
CA ARG A 64 13.32 29.13 31.94
C ARG A 64 12.53 29.95 32.96
N GLY A 65 11.97 29.29 33.98
CA GLY A 65 11.16 29.90 35.03
C GLY A 65 9.66 29.96 34.72
N GLU A 66 9.24 29.61 33.51
CA GLU A 66 7.82 29.51 33.15
C GLU A 66 7.28 28.10 33.43
N ARG A 67 6.00 28.00 33.80
CA ARG A 67 5.36 26.71 34.11
C ARG A 67 4.91 25.93 32.87
N SER A 68 4.63 26.64 31.78
CA SER A 68 4.13 26.05 30.55
C SER A 68 4.43 26.94 29.34
N MET A 69 4.32 26.34 28.16
CA MET A 69 4.43 27.03 26.88
C MET A 69 3.25 26.73 25.98
N ARG A 70 3.02 27.60 25.01
CA ARG A 70 2.04 27.40 23.93
C ARG A 70 2.58 27.96 22.62
N VAL A 71 2.39 27.23 21.53
CA VAL A 71 2.70 27.68 20.17
C VAL A 71 1.47 27.46 19.32
N SER A 72 1.05 28.47 18.57
CA SER A 72 -0.05 28.42 17.63
C SER A 72 0.44 28.86 16.25
N LEU A 73 0.08 28.11 15.21
CA LEU A 73 0.42 28.41 13.82
C LEU A 73 -0.84 28.41 12.98
N GLU A 74 -1.07 29.51 12.29
CA GLU A 74 -2.13 29.65 11.30
C GLU A 74 -1.55 29.45 9.90
N PHE A 75 -2.26 28.67 9.07
CA PHE A 75 -1.88 28.41 7.70
C PHE A 75 -3.09 28.25 6.79
N LEU A 76 -2.96 28.72 5.55
CA LEU A 76 -3.95 28.62 4.49
C LEU A 76 -3.74 27.33 3.68
N ASP A 77 -4.79 26.53 3.54
CA ASP A 77 -4.85 25.45 2.54
C ASP A 77 -5.06 26.10 1.16
N LEU A 78 -4.05 26.01 0.30
CA LEU A 78 -4.05 26.69 -1.00
C LEU A 78 -5.05 26.08 -2.00
N ARG A 79 -5.53 24.86 -1.78
CA ARG A 79 -6.49 24.21 -2.67
C ARG A 79 -7.93 24.61 -2.33
N THR A 80 -8.21 24.80 -1.05
CA THR A 80 -9.56 25.09 -0.56
C THR A 80 -9.76 26.54 -0.14
N GLY A 81 -8.69 27.33 -0.01
CA GLY A 81 -8.72 28.68 0.54
C GLY A 81 -9.09 28.72 2.03
N THR A 82 -9.12 27.57 2.71
CA THR A 82 -9.52 27.50 4.12
C THR A 82 -8.34 27.78 5.04
N LEU A 83 -8.53 28.67 6.02
CA LEU A 83 -7.54 28.96 7.05
C LEU A 83 -7.66 27.96 8.20
N TYR A 84 -6.54 27.35 8.58
CA TYR A 84 -6.42 26.41 9.69
C TYR A 84 -5.52 26.98 10.77
N ARG A 85 -5.73 26.55 12.01
CA ARG A 85 -4.88 26.86 13.16
C ARG A 85 -4.53 25.59 13.90
N VAL A 86 -3.25 25.33 14.05
CA VAL A 86 -2.73 24.26 14.90
C VAL A 86 -2.10 24.88 16.14
N THR A 87 -2.51 24.42 17.31
CA THR A 87 -1.97 24.85 18.60
C THR A 87 -1.38 23.65 19.33
N ARG A 88 -0.19 23.81 19.90
CA ARG A 88 0.40 22.87 20.86
C ARG A 88 0.79 23.59 22.13
N GLY A 89 0.69 22.88 23.25
CA GLY A 89 1.24 23.36 24.50
C GLY A 89 1.68 22.22 25.38
N ARG A 90 2.54 22.55 26.34
CA ARG A 90 2.99 21.61 27.36
C ARG A 90 3.53 22.30 28.59
N GLU A 91 3.51 21.58 29.70
CA GLU A 91 4.08 21.98 30.98
C GLU A 91 5.61 21.79 30.99
N ALA A 92 6.29 22.54 31.86
CA ALA A 92 7.76 22.52 31.97
C ALA A 92 8.31 21.17 32.43
N GLU A 93 7.56 20.48 33.29
CA GLU A 93 7.92 19.16 33.82
C GLU A 93 8.12 18.14 32.69
N GLU A 94 9.06 17.22 32.89
CA GLU A 94 9.38 16.20 31.89
C GLU A 94 8.20 15.26 31.63
N ARG A 95 7.47 14.90 32.69
CA ARG A 95 6.19 14.18 32.64
C ARG A 95 4.96 15.11 32.65
N GLY A 96 5.19 16.40 32.42
CA GLY A 96 4.13 17.40 32.39
C GLY A 96 3.13 17.14 31.27
N ARG A 97 1.90 17.63 31.45
CA ARG A 97 0.83 17.46 30.47
C ARG A 97 1.18 18.17 29.18
N SER A 98 0.78 17.58 28.06
CA SER A 98 0.87 18.19 26.73
C SER A 98 -0.47 18.07 26.02
N PHE A 99 -0.75 18.99 25.11
CA PHE A 99 -1.97 18.99 24.34
C PHE A 99 -1.74 19.51 22.92
N PHE A 100 -2.67 19.16 22.04
CA PHE A 100 -2.78 19.78 20.73
C PHE A 100 -4.23 20.08 20.39
N ILE A 101 -4.42 21.06 19.51
CA ILE A 101 -5.71 21.49 18.97
C ILE A 101 -5.51 21.81 17.48
N LEU A 102 -6.40 21.34 16.63
CA LEU A 102 -6.54 21.75 15.25
C LEU A 102 -7.93 22.37 15.05
N GLU A 103 -7.95 23.57 14.49
CA GLU A 103 -9.16 24.32 14.21
C GLU A 103 -9.18 24.79 12.75
N LYS A 104 -10.40 24.96 12.24
CA LYS A 104 -10.70 25.51 10.91
C LYS A 104 -11.42 26.85 11.08
N ASN A 105 -11.04 27.85 10.32
CA ASN A 105 -11.77 29.11 10.26
C ASN A 105 -13.11 28.91 9.53
N ILE A 106 -14.18 29.46 10.10
CA ILE A 106 -15.55 29.40 9.55
C ILE A 106 -16.13 30.81 9.29
N GLY A 107 -15.26 31.81 9.12
CA GLY A 107 -15.63 33.21 8.88
C GLY A 107 -15.84 34.01 10.17
N ASN A 108 -16.74 33.56 11.05
CA ASN A 108 -17.06 34.24 12.32
C ASN A 108 -16.32 33.66 13.55
N GLY A 109 -15.40 32.74 13.34
CA GLY A 109 -14.69 32.07 14.43
C GLY A 109 -13.90 30.85 13.97
N TRP A 110 -13.57 30.02 14.95
CA TRP A 110 -12.78 28.82 14.78
C TRP A 110 -13.60 27.60 15.20
N ALA A 111 -13.80 26.67 14.27
CA ALA A 111 -14.44 25.39 14.52
C ALA A 111 -13.38 24.34 14.86
N LEU A 112 -13.61 23.58 15.93
CA LEU A 112 -12.71 22.50 16.31
C LEU A 112 -12.76 21.35 15.30
N VAL A 113 -11.59 20.91 14.84
CA VAL A 113 -11.42 19.76 13.94
C VAL A 113 -10.90 18.55 14.69
N ALA A 114 -9.85 18.73 15.52
CA ALA A 114 -9.26 17.66 16.31
C ALA A 114 -8.62 18.23 17.58
N ALA A 115 -8.69 17.49 18.69
CA ALA A 115 -7.98 17.85 19.92
C ALA A 115 -7.63 16.61 20.74
N SER A 116 -6.49 16.68 21.44
CA SER A 116 -6.01 15.57 22.27
C SER A 116 -6.93 15.26 23.45
N ASP A 117 -7.60 16.28 24.01
CA ASP A 117 -8.56 16.13 25.12
C ASP A 117 -9.89 15.50 24.68
N ARG A 118 -10.19 15.50 23.37
CA ARG A 118 -11.33 14.79 22.77
C ARG A 118 -10.94 13.44 22.16
N GLY A 119 -9.80 12.88 22.55
CA GLY A 119 -9.35 11.53 22.16
C GLY A 119 -8.70 11.44 20.78
N SER A 120 -8.43 12.56 20.11
CA SER A 120 -7.66 12.54 18.85
C SER A 120 -6.23 12.11 19.12
N LYS A 121 -5.65 11.25 18.27
CA LYS A 121 -4.26 10.82 18.40
C LYS A 121 -3.32 11.76 17.64
N GLU A 122 -2.06 11.77 18.06
CA GLU A 122 -0.98 12.50 17.39
C GLU A 122 -0.83 12.10 15.91
N SER A 123 -1.08 10.82 15.57
CA SER A 123 -1.08 10.32 14.20
C SER A 123 -2.19 10.94 13.34
N ASP A 124 -3.35 11.22 13.93
CA ASP A 124 -4.48 11.82 13.21
C ASP A 124 -4.22 13.29 12.93
N LEU A 125 -3.70 14.03 13.92
CA LEU A 125 -3.27 15.40 13.73
C LEU A 125 -2.24 15.50 12.60
N ARG A 126 -1.20 14.64 12.63
CA ARG A 126 -0.15 14.63 11.60
C ARG A 126 -0.72 14.40 10.20
N ARG A 127 -1.66 13.46 10.05
CA ARG A 127 -2.33 13.18 8.78
C ARG A 127 -3.16 14.38 8.31
N MET A 128 -3.95 14.98 9.20
CA MET A 128 -4.79 16.15 8.87
C MET A 128 -3.94 17.36 8.48
N VAL A 129 -2.89 17.67 9.25
CA VAL A 129 -1.96 18.76 8.95
C VAL A 129 -1.26 18.53 7.63
N ALA A 130 -0.72 17.32 7.38
CA ALA A 130 -0.07 17.01 6.11
C ALA A 130 -1.04 17.14 4.93
N ASN A 131 -2.28 16.67 5.10
CA ASN A 131 -3.31 16.78 4.09
C ASN A 131 -3.58 18.24 3.73
N HIS A 132 -3.78 19.14 4.70
CA HIS A 132 -4.15 20.54 4.41
C HIS A 132 -2.96 21.46 4.11
N LEU A 133 -1.81 21.20 4.71
CA LEU A 133 -0.60 22.00 4.52
C LEU A 133 0.15 21.60 3.24
N GLY A 134 -0.04 20.37 2.76
CA GLY A 134 0.51 19.85 1.50
C GLY A 134 1.88 19.17 1.64
N PHE A 135 2.41 19.04 2.85
CA PHE A 135 3.67 18.35 3.10
C PHE A 135 3.69 17.70 4.48
N ASP A 136 4.47 16.63 4.62
CA ASP A 136 4.66 15.92 5.87
C ASP A 136 5.96 16.34 6.57
N LYS A 137 6.24 15.69 7.71
CA LYS A 137 7.48 15.91 8.47
C LYS A 137 8.72 15.70 7.60
N ARG A 138 8.77 14.65 6.76
CA ARG A 138 9.97 14.33 5.98
C ARG A 138 10.28 15.43 4.98
N VAL A 139 9.26 15.87 4.22
CA VAL A 139 9.40 16.96 3.25
C VAL A 139 9.79 18.27 3.95
N PHE A 140 9.22 18.57 5.12
CA PHE A 140 9.57 19.80 5.85
C PHE A 140 11.06 19.86 6.22
N PHE A 141 11.59 18.80 6.86
CA PHE A 141 12.96 18.80 7.35
C PHE A 141 14.01 18.64 6.25
N ASN A 142 13.67 18.00 5.14
CA ASN A 142 14.63 17.69 4.08
C ASN A 142 14.57 18.67 2.89
N VAL A 143 13.45 19.40 2.70
CA VAL A 143 13.23 20.27 1.53
C VAL A 143 12.97 21.71 1.92
N ILE A 144 11.99 21.93 2.81
CA ILE A 144 11.48 23.28 3.11
C ILE A 144 12.41 24.01 4.07
N TYR A 145 12.96 23.27 5.04
CA TYR A 145 13.90 23.80 6.01
C TYR A 145 15.33 23.49 5.58
N ALA A 146 16.14 24.54 5.41
CA ALA A 146 17.57 24.43 5.16
C ALA A 146 18.34 24.93 6.39
N PRO A 147 18.88 24.04 7.25
CA PRO A 147 19.63 24.46 8.42
C PRO A 147 20.89 25.24 8.04
N GLN A 148 21.22 26.24 8.85
CA GLN A 148 22.49 26.97 8.74
C GLN A 148 23.63 25.96 8.99
N LYS A 149 24.53 25.79 8.00
CA LYS A 149 25.60 24.77 7.85
C LYS A 149 25.25 23.52 7.00
N GLU A 150 23.99 23.10 6.89
CA GLU A 150 23.61 21.94 6.06
C GLU A 150 23.31 22.31 4.60
N PHE A 151 22.95 23.57 4.33
CA PHE A 151 22.85 24.08 2.95
C PHE A 151 24.14 23.87 2.15
N VAL A 152 25.30 24.00 2.82
CA VAL A 152 26.61 23.76 2.21
C VAL A 152 26.78 22.28 1.81
N LYS A 153 26.20 21.33 2.54
CA LYS A 153 26.21 19.90 2.19
C LYS A 153 25.32 19.61 0.98
N LEU A 154 24.11 20.20 0.94
CA LEU A 154 23.19 20.13 -0.20
C LEU A 154 23.85 20.60 -1.51
N VAL A 155 24.56 21.73 -1.46
CA VAL A 155 25.25 22.31 -2.63
C VAL A 155 26.50 21.53 -3.03
N ARG A 156 27.22 20.93 -2.08
CA ARG A 156 28.47 20.19 -2.36
C ARG A 156 28.24 18.82 -3.00
N GLY A 157 27.03 18.27 -2.93
CA GLY A 157 26.67 16.98 -3.53
C GLY A 157 27.29 15.78 -2.79
N GLY A 158 26.55 14.67 -2.77
CA GLY A 158 26.97 13.43 -2.12
C GLY A 158 25.89 12.34 -2.21
N VAL A 159 26.26 11.10 -1.89
CA VAL A 159 25.34 9.95 -1.94
C VAL A 159 24.14 10.15 -1.02
N GLU A 160 24.34 10.74 0.16
CA GLU A 160 23.26 11.07 1.11
C GLU A 160 22.29 12.12 0.53
N VAL A 161 22.82 13.21 -0.05
CA VAL A 161 22.01 14.29 -0.64
C VAL A 161 21.19 13.77 -1.82
N LYS A 162 21.76 12.89 -2.65
CA LYS A 162 21.04 12.24 -3.75
C LYS A 162 19.94 11.32 -3.23
N ARG A 163 20.21 10.54 -2.18
CA ARG A 163 19.25 9.64 -1.55
C ARG A 163 18.08 10.39 -0.91
N ASP A 164 18.37 11.53 -0.28
CA ASP A 164 17.34 12.42 0.26
C ASP A 164 16.49 13.02 -0.87
N LEU A 165 17.10 13.53 -1.95
CA LEU A 165 16.40 14.05 -3.14
C LEU A 165 15.55 12.98 -3.85
N ASP A 166 16.06 11.76 -4.02
CA ASP A 166 15.33 10.64 -4.63
C ASP A 166 14.12 10.22 -3.78
N THR A 167 14.25 10.30 -2.45
CA THR A 167 13.14 10.08 -1.52
C THR A 167 12.11 11.21 -1.61
N ILE A 168 12.57 12.46 -1.75
CA ILE A 168 11.74 13.66 -1.88
C ILE A 168 10.95 13.68 -3.19
N LEU A 169 11.59 13.33 -4.30
CA LEU A 169 10.98 13.30 -5.64
C LEU A 169 10.08 12.07 -5.82
N GLY A 170 10.00 11.18 -4.83
CA GLY A 170 9.22 9.94 -4.90
C GLY A 170 9.80 8.93 -5.89
N ILE A 171 11.03 9.13 -6.38
CA ILE A 171 11.72 8.23 -7.30
C ILE A 171 11.90 6.87 -6.63
N SER A 172 12.19 6.85 -5.33
CA SER A 172 12.29 5.60 -4.56
C SER A 172 10.97 4.82 -4.48
N ILE A 173 9.83 5.51 -4.42
CA ILE A 173 8.50 4.89 -4.41
C ILE A 173 8.18 4.35 -5.80
N ALA A 174 8.44 5.13 -6.85
CA ALA A 174 8.27 4.69 -8.23
C ALA A 174 9.12 3.44 -8.53
N GLN A 175 10.38 3.43 -8.07
CA GLN A 175 11.28 2.27 -8.18
C GLN A 175 10.71 1.04 -7.45
N THR A 176 10.26 1.22 -6.20
CA THR A 176 9.70 0.12 -5.40
C THR A 176 8.42 -0.45 -6.03
N VAL A 177 7.54 0.41 -6.55
CA VAL A 177 6.33 -0.01 -7.26
C VAL A 177 6.68 -0.72 -8.56
N ALA A 178 7.66 -0.22 -9.31
CA ALA A 178 8.14 -0.88 -10.53
C ALA A 178 8.70 -2.28 -10.24
N ASP A 179 9.50 -2.42 -9.18
CA ASP A 179 10.06 -3.71 -8.76
C ASP A 179 8.96 -4.71 -8.36
N LEU A 180 7.97 -4.26 -7.58
CA LEU A 180 6.81 -5.08 -7.20
C LEU A 180 5.98 -5.51 -8.40
N LEU A 181 5.73 -4.61 -9.35
CA LEU A 181 5.00 -4.91 -10.59
C LEU A 181 5.78 -5.89 -11.47
N SER A 182 7.11 -5.73 -11.57
CA SER A 182 7.96 -6.65 -12.32
C SER A 182 7.96 -8.05 -11.71
N GLU A 183 7.99 -8.17 -10.39
CA GLU A 183 7.94 -9.46 -9.70
C GLU A 183 6.56 -10.14 -9.89
N ALA A 184 5.48 -9.37 -9.75
CA ALA A 184 4.13 -9.87 -10.02
C ALA A 184 3.97 -10.35 -11.48
N GLY A 185 4.57 -9.64 -12.44
CA GLY A 185 4.60 -10.03 -13.85
C GLY A 185 5.26 -11.38 -14.08
N ARG A 186 6.45 -11.60 -13.49
CA ARG A 186 7.17 -12.90 -13.58
C ARG A 186 6.37 -14.06 -13.01
N GLN A 187 5.70 -13.85 -11.88
CA GLN A 187 4.86 -14.90 -11.27
C GLN A 187 3.65 -15.26 -12.13
N LEU A 188 3.04 -14.28 -12.79
CA LEU A 188 1.95 -14.52 -13.74
C LEU A 188 2.42 -15.29 -14.97
N GLU A 189 3.56 -14.92 -15.55
CA GLU A 189 4.16 -15.65 -16.67
C GLU A 189 4.44 -17.11 -16.32
N ALA A 190 5.04 -17.37 -15.14
CA ALA A 190 5.30 -18.72 -14.67
C ALA A 190 4.03 -19.57 -14.54
N LYS A 191 2.95 -18.98 -13.99
CA LYS A 191 1.64 -19.66 -13.91
C LYS A 191 1.02 -19.92 -15.28
N LEU A 192 1.22 -19.00 -16.23
CA LEU A 192 0.68 -19.15 -17.58
C LEU A 192 1.35 -20.34 -18.31
N VAL A 193 2.67 -20.45 -18.19
CA VAL A 193 3.43 -21.59 -18.71
C VAL A 193 2.99 -22.91 -18.06
N GLU A 194 2.76 -22.91 -16.75
CA GLU A 194 2.24 -24.08 -16.03
C GLU A 194 0.83 -24.47 -16.54
N GLU A 195 -0.07 -23.51 -16.70
CA GLU A 195 -1.43 -23.76 -17.21
C GLU A 195 -1.40 -24.31 -18.65
N GLU A 196 -0.56 -23.76 -19.52
CA GLU A 196 -0.36 -24.26 -20.88
C GLU A 196 0.15 -25.71 -20.89
N SER A 197 1.09 -26.03 -20.00
CA SER A 197 1.60 -27.40 -19.86
C SER A 197 0.50 -28.37 -19.42
N LEU A 198 -0.35 -27.96 -18.47
CA LEU A 198 -1.48 -28.75 -17.98
C LEU A 198 -2.53 -28.95 -19.08
N ARG A 199 -2.85 -27.90 -19.84
CA ARG A 199 -3.76 -27.98 -20.99
C ARG A 199 -3.26 -28.97 -22.04
N LYS A 200 -1.96 -28.99 -22.32
CA LYS A 200 -1.35 -29.95 -23.24
C LYS A 200 -1.50 -31.39 -22.74
N ILE A 201 -1.18 -31.65 -21.47
CA ILE A 201 -1.35 -32.98 -20.86
C ILE A 201 -2.82 -33.44 -20.90
N LEU A 202 -3.75 -32.54 -20.60
CA LEU A 202 -5.19 -32.82 -20.65
C LEU A 202 -5.64 -33.13 -22.09
N SER A 203 -5.17 -32.37 -23.08
CA SER A 203 -5.45 -32.62 -24.50
C SER A 203 -4.94 -33.98 -24.96
N ASP A 204 -3.72 -34.34 -24.59
CA ASP A 204 -3.13 -35.64 -24.93
C ASP A 204 -3.94 -36.79 -24.33
N ARG A 205 -4.34 -36.67 -23.05
CA ARG A 205 -5.21 -37.65 -22.37
C ARG A 205 -6.59 -37.75 -23.02
N LEU A 206 -7.16 -36.63 -23.47
CA LEU A 206 -8.45 -36.60 -24.15
C LEU A 206 -8.37 -37.39 -25.46
N SER A 207 -7.32 -37.16 -26.27
CA SER A 207 -7.11 -37.87 -27.54
C SER A 207 -6.90 -39.38 -27.32
N ALA A 208 -6.17 -39.77 -26.27
CA ALA A 208 -5.97 -41.16 -25.91
C ALA A 208 -7.29 -41.84 -25.53
N LYS A 209 -8.13 -41.14 -24.77
CA LYS A 209 -9.46 -41.64 -24.38
C LYS A 209 -10.38 -41.79 -25.59
N GLU A 210 -10.35 -40.85 -26.54
CA GLU A 210 -11.12 -40.93 -27.79
C GLU A 210 -10.71 -42.12 -28.64
N LYS A 211 -9.40 -42.40 -28.76
CA LYS A 211 -8.89 -43.61 -29.43
C LYS A 211 -9.39 -44.87 -28.74
N LEU A 212 -9.28 -44.94 -27.41
CA LEU A 212 -9.75 -46.10 -26.64
C LEU A 212 -11.25 -46.35 -26.84
N LEU A 213 -12.07 -45.29 -26.86
CA LEU A 213 -13.50 -45.38 -27.14
C LEU A 213 -13.78 -45.88 -28.55
N SER A 214 -12.98 -45.47 -29.53
CA SER A 214 -13.10 -45.93 -30.92
C SER A 214 -12.75 -47.43 -31.06
N ASP A 215 -11.70 -47.88 -30.38
CA ASP A 215 -11.28 -49.27 -30.37
C ASP A 215 -12.31 -50.16 -29.67
N LEU A 216 -12.88 -49.68 -28.56
CA LEU A 216 -13.92 -50.39 -27.81
C LEU A 216 -15.22 -50.53 -28.63
N ARG A 217 -15.58 -49.50 -29.43
CA ARG A 217 -16.69 -49.57 -30.40
C ARG A 217 -16.43 -50.61 -31.48
N ARG A 218 -15.21 -50.63 -32.06
CA ARG A 218 -14.82 -51.64 -33.06
C ARG A 218 -14.90 -53.05 -32.49
N LEU A 219 -14.30 -53.27 -31.32
CA LEU A 219 -14.28 -54.57 -30.67
C LEU A 219 -15.70 -55.06 -30.31
N SER A 220 -16.56 -54.16 -29.86
CA SER A 220 -17.98 -54.47 -29.63
C SER A 220 -18.69 -54.92 -30.91
N THR A 221 -18.43 -54.25 -32.03
CA THR A 221 -19.02 -54.59 -33.34
C THR A 221 -18.52 -55.96 -33.82
N ASP A 222 -17.21 -56.22 -33.70
CA ASP A 222 -16.61 -57.51 -34.04
C ASP A 222 -17.14 -58.64 -33.16
N LEU A 223 -17.31 -58.40 -31.86
CA LEU A 223 -17.88 -59.39 -30.94
C LEU A 223 -19.32 -59.76 -31.33
N ILE A 224 -20.14 -58.77 -31.71
CA ILE A 224 -21.50 -59.01 -32.18
C ILE A 224 -21.48 -59.84 -33.47
N ALA A 225 -20.58 -59.52 -34.41
CA ALA A 225 -20.43 -60.27 -35.65
C ALA A 225 -20.03 -61.73 -35.39
N ARG A 226 -19.00 -61.96 -34.56
CA ARG A 226 -18.55 -63.31 -34.16
C ARG A 226 -19.62 -64.10 -33.42
N LYS A 227 -20.43 -63.43 -32.59
CA LYS A 227 -21.56 -64.09 -31.91
C LYS A 227 -22.61 -64.59 -32.91
N ARG A 228 -22.93 -63.80 -33.93
CA ARG A 228 -23.85 -64.20 -35.02
C ARG A 228 -23.30 -65.35 -35.85
N GLU A 229 -22.03 -65.28 -36.22
CA GLU A 229 -21.35 -66.36 -36.97
C GLU A 229 -21.37 -67.68 -36.18
N ARG A 230 -21.12 -67.61 -34.86
CA ARG A 230 -21.23 -68.76 -33.98
C ARG A 230 -22.66 -69.32 -33.93
N GLU A 231 -23.67 -68.47 -33.85
CA GLU A 231 -25.08 -68.90 -33.89
C GLU A 231 -25.45 -69.58 -35.21
N GLN A 232 -24.92 -69.09 -36.35
CA GLN A 232 -25.10 -69.73 -37.65
C GLN A 232 -24.45 -71.11 -37.71
N LEU A 233 -23.19 -71.22 -37.29
CA LEU A 233 -22.46 -72.49 -37.27
C LEU A 233 -23.12 -73.54 -36.37
N ILE A 234 -23.67 -73.12 -35.21
CA ILE A 234 -24.45 -74.01 -34.34
C ILE A 234 -25.70 -74.51 -35.10
N GLY A 235 -26.43 -73.63 -35.78
CA GLY A 235 -27.59 -74.03 -36.57
C GLY A 235 -27.25 -74.96 -37.75
N GLU A 236 -26.07 -74.80 -38.36
CA GLU A 236 -25.58 -75.74 -39.38
C GLU A 236 -25.21 -77.10 -38.78
N LEU A 237 -24.59 -77.11 -37.60
CA LEU A 237 -24.26 -78.34 -36.88
C LEU A 237 -25.53 -79.14 -36.54
N ASP A 238 -26.57 -78.47 -36.01
CA ASP A 238 -27.86 -79.09 -35.70
C ASP A 238 -28.52 -79.70 -36.95
N ARG A 239 -28.40 -79.03 -38.11
CA ARG A 239 -28.88 -79.56 -39.39
C ARG A 239 -28.14 -80.83 -39.78
N ILE A 240 -26.81 -80.82 -39.70
CA ILE A 240 -25.97 -81.99 -40.02
C ILE A 240 -26.30 -83.16 -39.09
N GLU A 241 -26.48 -82.92 -37.79
CA GLU A 241 -26.89 -83.95 -36.83
C GLU A 241 -28.25 -84.54 -37.19
N SER A 242 -29.25 -83.70 -37.50
CA SER A 242 -30.58 -84.18 -37.91
C SER A 242 -30.54 -85.01 -39.21
N LEU A 243 -29.69 -84.62 -40.18
CA LEU A 243 -29.45 -85.39 -41.40
C LEU A 243 -28.79 -86.74 -41.11
N SER A 244 -27.81 -86.77 -40.21
CA SER A 244 -27.15 -88.01 -39.80
C SER A 244 -28.13 -88.94 -39.09
N GLN A 245 -29.03 -88.42 -38.26
CA GLN A 245 -30.06 -89.22 -37.60
C GLN A 245 -31.08 -89.78 -38.60
N THR A 246 -31.54 -88.98 -39.57
CA THR A 246 -32.44 -89.46 -40.64
C THR A 246 -31.77 -90.49 -41.54
N PHE A 247 -30.49 -90.29 -41.88
CA PHE A 247 -29.70 -91.27 -42.63
C PHE A 247 -29.58 -92.59 -41.87
N ASN A 248 -29.24 -92.56 -40.58
CA ASN A 248 -29.18 -93.76 -39.73
C ASN A 248 -30.56 -94.44 -39.60
N MET A 249 -31.65 -93.68 -39.52
CA MET A 249 -33.01 -94.22 -39.45
C MET A 249 -33.43 -94.88 -40.78
N LEU A 250 -33.02 -94.33 -41.93
CA LEU A 250 -33.21 -94.94 -43.24
C LEU A 250 -32.36 -96.21 -43.41
N LEU A 251 -31.11 -96.19 -42.94
CA LEU A 251 -30.23 -97.37 -42.97
C LEU A 251 -30.83 -98.54 -42.19
N ASN A 252 -31.39 -98.26 -41.00
CA ASN A 252 -32.08 -99.26 -40.18
C ASN A 252 -33.39 -99.79 -40.80
N LYS A 253 -34.01 -99.07 -41.74
CA LYS A 253 -35.20 -99.54 -42.49
C LYS A 253 -34.87 -100.37 -43.71
N VAL A 254 -33.66 -100.25 -44.27
CA VAL A 254 -33.19 -101.03 -45.44
C VAL A 254 -32.56 -102.37 -45.01
N LEU A 255 -32.27 -102.54 -43.73
CA LEU A 255 -31.67 -103.74 -43.11
C LEU A 255 -32.68 -104.72 -42.48
N ILE A 256 -33.98 -104.59 -42.80
CA ILE A 256 -35.05 -105.57 -42.48
C ILE A 256 -35.40 -106.33 -43.75
#